data_AF-A0A958C6P9-F1
#
_entry.id   AF-A0A958C6P9-F1
#
_cell.length_a   1.000
_cell.length_b   1.000
_cell.length_c   1.000
_cell.angle_alpha   90.00
_cell.angle_beta   90.00
_cell.angle_gamma   90.00
#
_symmetry.space_group_name_H-M   'P 1'
#
loop_
_entity.id
_entity.type
_entity.pdbx_description
1 polymer ?
#
loop_
_entity_poly.entity_id
_entity_poly.type
_entity_poly.pdbx_seq_one_letter_code
_entity_poly.pdbx_strand_id
1 'polypeptide(L)'
;MDRELTVQLARITDADPLMRADAARRLSASQDPIAVTALLNALDDGEWRVRAAAVASLGVLGDRRAVFPLCQRLEDPRGDVRRAA
;
A
#
# COMPACT_ATOMS: atom_id res chain seq x y z
N MET A 1 11.33 10.10 -13.82
CA MET A 1 10.31 9.36 -13.04
C MET A 1 9.56 8.46 -14.00
N ASP A 2 9.37 7.19 -13.66
CA ASP A 2 8.65 6.23 -14.51
C ASP A 2 7.20 6.69 -14.72
N ARG A 3 6.72 6.59 -15.97
CA ARG A 3 5.35 6.98 -16.35
C ARG A 3 4.34 6.10 -15.62
N GLU A 4 4.65 4.82 -15.43
CA GLU A 4 3.77 3.90 -14.71
C GLU A 4 3.66 4.30 -13.23
N LEU A 5 4.80 4.57 -12.59
CA LEU A 5 4.83 5.06 -11.20
C LEU A 5 3.98 6.33 -11.03
N THR A 6 4.10 7.28 -11.94
CA THR A 6 3.35 8.54 -11.88
C THR A 6 1.84 8.32 -11.97
N VAL A 7 1.40 7.40 -12.84
CA VAL A 7 -0.03 7.04 -12.97
C VAL A 7 -0.55 6.39 -11.69
N GLN A 8 0.21 5.47 -11.08
CA GLN A 8 -0.24 4.81 -9.86
C GLN A 8 -0.25 5.74 -8.65
N LEU A 9 0.70 6.68 -8.56
CA LEU A 9 0.67 7.71 -7.53
C LEU A 9 -0.57 8.60 -7.63
N ALA A 10 -1.07 8.89 -8.83
CA ALA A 10 -2.33 9.62 -8.99
C ALA A 10 -3.55 8.76 -8.60
N ARG A 11 -3.54 7.47 -8.95
CA ARG A 11 -4.66 6.55 -8.67
C ARG A 11 -4.75 6.10 -7.22
N ILE A 12 -3.68 6.21 -6.43
CA ILE A 12 -3.72 5.86 -5.00
C ILE A 12 -4.63 6.79 -4.19
N THR A 13 -5.04 7.94 -4.73
CA THR A 13 -5.99 8.88 -4.13
C THR A 13 -7.33 8.93 -4.88
N ASP A 14 -7.61 7.96 -5.74
CA ASP A 14 -8.86 7.89 -6.51
C ASP A 14 -10.09 7.78 -5.58
N ALA A 15 -11.24 8.27 -6.04
CA ALA A 15 -12.49 8.17 -5.28
C ALA A 15 -12.94 6.72 -5.13
N ASP A 16 -12.71 5.88 -6.15
CA ASP A 16 -13.04 4.46 -6.12
C ASP A 16 -11.99 3.67 -5.30
N PRO A 17 -12.38 3.03 -4.19
CA PRO A 17 -11.45 2.21 -3.42
C PRO A 17 -10.84 1.04 -4.20
N LEU A 18 -11.51 0.53 -5.23
CA LEU A 18 -10.95 -0.51 -6.09
C LEU A 18 -9.79 0.02 -6.94
N MET A 19 -9.90 1.25 -7.43
CA MET A 19 -8.82 1.92 -8.16
C MET A 19 -7.63 2.19 -7.24
N ARG A 20 -7.87 2.65 -6.00
CA ARG A 20 -6.81 2.83 -5.00
C ARG A 20 -6.09 1.52 -4.66
N ALA A 21 -6.84 0.43 -4.47
CA ALA A 21 -6.27 -0.87 -4.17
C ALA A 21 -5.45 -1.43 -5.34
N ASP A 22 -5.92 -1.28 -6.57
CA ASP A 22 -5.14 -1.64 -7.77
C ASP A 22 -3.85 -0.82 -7.87
N ALA A 23 -3.94 0.49 -7.64
CA ALA A 23 -2.77 1.36 -7.62
C ALA A 23 -1.74 0.94 -6.56
N ALA A 24 -2.20 0.66 -5.33
CA ALA A 24 -1.34 0.17 -4.25
C ALA A 24 -0.62 -1.14 -4.61
N ARG A 25 -1.30 -2.08 -5.26
CA ARG A 25 -0.64 -3.32 -5.74
C ARG A 25 0.44 -3.04 -6.77
N ARG A 26 0.16 -2.16 -7.74
CA ARG A 26 1.09 -1.85 -8.83
C ARG A 26 2.34 -1.10 -8.35
N LEU A 27 2.23 -0.33 -7.27
CA LEU A 27 3.37 0.36 -6.66
C LEU A 27 4.44 -0.59 -6.09
N SER A 28 4.11 -1.86 -5.82
CA SER A 28 5.12 -2.84 -5.35
C SER A 28 6.19 -3.17 -6.40
N ALA A 29 5.93 -2.90 -7.67
CA ALA A 29 6.89 -3.10 -8.75
C ALA A 29 7.93 -1.96 -8.83
N SER A 30 7.71 -0.87 -8.10
CA SER A 30 8.60 0.29 -8.11
C SER A 30 9.69 0.16 -7.05
N GLN A 31 10.95 0.33 -7.43
CA GLN A 31 12.07 0.50 -6.49
C GLN A 31 12.18 1.95 -5.96
N ASP A 32 11.21 2.82 -6.28
CA ASP A 32 11.27 4.24 -5.92
C ASP A 32 10.83 4.47 -4.46
N PRO A 33 11.62 5.20 -3.65
CA PRO A 33 11.25 5.54 -2.27
C PRO A 33 9.92 6.26 -2.12
N ILE A 34 9.44 6.95 -3.15
CA ILE A 34 8.12 7.62 -3.18
C ILE A 34 6.99 6.59 -3.15
N ALA A 35 7.14 5.44 -3.81
CA ALA A 35 6.15 4.37 -3.77
C ALA A 35 5.95 3.85 -2.33
N VAL A 36 7.05 3.67 -1.59
CA VAL A 36 6.99 3.28 -0.16
C VAL A 36 6.24 4.33 0.65
N THR A 37 6.54 5.62 0.49
CA THR A 37 5.84 6.69 1.21
C THR A 37 4.33 6.70 0.90
N ALA A 38 3.95 6.53 -0.37
CA ALA A 38 2.54 6.46 -0.76
C ALA A 38 1.83 5.24 -0.16
N LEU A 39 2.49 4.07 -0.17
CA LEU A 39 1.94 2.85 0.41
C LEU A 39 1.83 2.92 1.94
N LEU A 40 2.77 3.57 2.62
CA LEU A 40 2.68 3.82 4.05
C LEU A 40 1.42 4.61 4.41
N ASN A 41 1.08 5.64 3.64
CA ASN A 41 -0.16 6.39 3.84
C ASN A 41 -1.41 5.54 3.57
N ALA A 42 -1.35 4.65 2.56
CA ALA A 42 -2.46 3.77 2.22
C ALA A 42 -2.75 2.70 3.28
N LEU A 43 -1.86 2.51 4.26
CA LEU A 43 -2.13 1.65 5.43
C LEU A 43 -3.28 2.16 6.28
N ASP A 44 -3.62 3.45 6.22
CA ASP A 44 -4.70 4.06 7.00
C ASP A 44 -5.97 4.31 6.17
N ASP A 45 -6.07 3.73 4.97
CA ASP A 45 -7.25 3.86 4.11
C ASP A 45 -8.51 3.27 4.78
N GLY A 46 -9.64 3.96 4.61
CA GLY A 46 -10.94 3.52 5.13
C GLY A 46 -11.40 2.18 4.56
N GLU A 47 -11.05 1.86 3.31
CA GLU A 47 -11.35 0.58 2.68
C GLU A 47 -10.28 -0.47 2.99
N TRP A 48 -10.71 -1.57 3.58
CA TRP A 48 -9.81 -2.63 4.02
C TRP A 48 -9.03 -3.31 2.89
N ARG A 49 -9.58 -3.34 1.66
CA ARG A 49 -8.89 -3.88 0.49
C ARG A 49 -7.67 -3.03 0.11
N VAL A 50 -7.75 -1.72 0.30
CA VAL A 50 -6.63 -0.81 0.05
C VAL A 50 -5.54 -1.04 1.09
N ARG A 51 -5.92 -1.13 2.38
CA ARG A 51 -4.97 -1.46 3.45
C ARG A 51 -4.27 -2.80 3.23
N ALA A 52 -5.02 -3.86 2.89
CA ALA A 52 -4.45 -5.17 2.60
C ALA A 52 -3.48 -5.15 1.41
N ALA A 53 -3.82 -4.39 0.35
CA ALA A 53 -2.92 -4.19 -0.78
C ALA A 53 -1.65 -3.44 -0.38
N ALA A 54 -1.76 -2.38 0.41
CA ALA A 54 -0.63 -1.60 0.89
C ALA A 54 0.32 -2.46 1.74
N VAL A 55 -0.23 -3.24 2.66
CA VAL A 55 0.51 -4.20 3.49
C VAL A 55 1.31 -5.18 2.63
N ALA A 56 0.63 -5.86 1.70
CA ALA A 56 1.27 -6.83 0.81
C ALA A 56 2.38 -6.19 -0.04
N SER A 57 2.12 -5.01 -0.61
CA SER A 57 3.10 -4.29 -1.43
C SER A 57 4.32 -3.84 -0.64
N LEU A 58 4.15 -3.34 0.59
CA LEU A 58 5.27 -2.96 1.46
C LEU A 58 6.11 -4.18 1.87
N GLY A 59 5.48 -5.34 2.10
CA GLY A 59 6.18 -6.59 2.35
C GLY A 59 7.07 -7.02 1.17
N VAL A 60 6.58 -6.85 -0.06
CA VAL A 60 7.36 -7.12 -1.30
C VAL A 60 8.53 -6.15 -1.45
N LEU A 61 8.31 -4.86 -1.15
CA LEU A 61 9.35 -3.83 -1.29
C LEU A 61 10.48 -3.96 -0.26
N GLY A 62 10.21 -4.52 0.91
CA GLY A 62 11.22 -4.81 1.94
C GLY A 62 11.88 -3.57 2.54
N ASP A 63 11.29 -2.38 2.37
CA ASP A 63 11.82 -1.14 2.95
C ASP A 63 11.66 -1.17 4.48
N ARG A 64 12.77 -0.95 5.19
CA ARG A 64 12.80 -1.00 6.67
C ARG A 64 11.87 0.02 7.34
N ARG A 65 11.52 1.10 6.65
CA ARG A 65 10.53 2.09 7.13
C ARG A 65 9.15 1.45 7.34
N ALA A 66 8.84 0.36 6.64
CA ALA A 66 7.56 -0.32 6.74
C ALA A 66 7.44 -1.25 7.95
N VAL A 67 8.55 -1.63 8.59
CA VAL A 67 8.53 -2.66 9.66
C VAL A 67 7.57 -2.30 10.79
N PHE A 68 7.72 -1.11 11.39
CA PHE A 68 6.86 -0.70 12.50
C PHE A 68 5.39 -0.48 12.08
N PRO A 69 5.09 0.22 10.97
CA PRO A 69 3.73 0.32 10.45
C PRO A 69 3.06 -1.04 10.15
N LEU A 70 3.81 -2.01 9.59
CA LEU A 70 3.30 -3.36 9.32
C LEU A 70 2.99 -4.11 10.62
N CYS A 71 3.85 -4.01 11.64
CA CYS A 71 3.55 -4.59 12.95
C CYS A 71 2.22 -4.09 13.54
N GLN A 72 1.87 -2.82 13.34
CA GLN A 72 0.57 -2.29 13.79
C GLN A 72 -0.63 -2.89 13.03
N ARG A 73 -0.43 -3.37 11.79
CA ARG A 73 -1.51 -4.00 11.01
C ARG A 73 -1.81 -5.43 11.45
N LEU A 74 -0.99 -6.04 12.31
CA LEU A 74 -1.30 -7.30 13.00
C LEU A 74 -2.53 -7.17 13.93
N GLU A 75 -2.94 -5.95 14.28
CA GLU A 75 -4.11 -5.66 15.10
C GLU A 75 -5.30 -5.09 14.28
N ASP A 76 -5.20 -5.07 12.94
CA ASP A 76 -6.28 -4.53 12.10
C ASP A 76 -7.61 -5.26 12.34
N PRO A 77 -8.76 -4.56 12.37
CA PRO A 77 -10.07 -5.21 12.56
C PRO A 77 -10.38 -6.28 11.52
N ARG A 78 -9.79 -6.20 10.31
CA ARG A 78 -10.03 -7.14 9.22
C ARG A 78 -8.98 -8.25 9.23
N GLY A 79 -9.46 -9.49 9.32
CA GLY A 79 -8.59 -10.68 9.31
C GLY A 79 -7.73 -10.80 8.06
N ASP A 80 -8.19 -10.30 6.91
CA ASP A 80 -7.42 -10.29 5.67
C ASP A 80 -6.24 -9.33 5.71
N VAL A 81 -6.38 -8.17 6.37
CA VAL A 81 -5.28 -7.22 6.56
C VAL A 81 -4.27 -7.81 7.53
N ARG A 82 -4.73 -8.40 8.65
CA ARG A 82 -3.83 -9.08 9.61
C ARG A 82 -3.04 -10.21 9.00
N ARG A 83 -3.65 -11.00 8.10
CA ARG A 83 -2.97 -12.12 7.43
C ARG A 83 -1.88 -11.64 6.46
N ALA A 84 -2.04 -10.45 5.89
CA ALA A 84 -1.08 -9.88 4.96
C ALA A 84 0.14 -9.26 5.66
N ALA A 85 -0.02 -8.83 6.92
CA ALA A 85 0.98 -8.13 7.72
C ALA A 85 2.02 -9.08 8.33
#